data_AF-A0AB40DIM5-F1
#
_entry.id   AF-A0AB40DIM5-F1
#
_cell.length_a   1.000
_cell.length_b   1.000
_cell.length_c   1.000
_cell.angle_alpha   90.00
_cell.angle_beta   90.00
_cell.angle_gamma   90.00
#
_symmetry.space_group_name_H-M   'P 1'
#
loop_
_entity.id
_entity.type
_entity.pdbx_description
1 polymer ?
#
loop_
_entity_poly.entity_id
_entity_poly.type
_entity_poly.pdbx_seq_one_letter_code
_entity_poly.pdbx_strand_id
1 'polypeptide(L)'
;MGRGNPAGKLYSKYRNRRSRIMKKKKRSVELVIFEEDDADICKAYKLTLSRTCDDWESVRDMWKKTYKIRQEDVTALNNSDFFKAWNKFSHAKAYELIDIDFDLMYPGKGFHLLSKWQEFRQKIMCYCEDNIINEHCKAQLLLVKNCTNIDAKDFIIATLLNAVLPSSARFKNEDENVQERLQYWTRRRVSG
;
A
#
# COMPACT_ATOMS: atom_id res chain seq x y z
N MET A 1 58.10 -7.29 -19.20
CA MET A 1 57.22 -7.69 -18.08
C MET A 1 55.76 -7.47 -18.49
N GLY A 2 55.03 -8.53 -18.87
CA GLY A 2 53.62 -8.42 -19.27
C GLY A 2 52.70 -8.85 -18.12
N ARG A 3 51.86 -7.94 -17.62
CA ARG A 3 50.79 -8.27 -16.65
C ARG A 3 49.63 -8.91 -17.41
N GLY A 4 49.57 -10.24 -17.44
CA GLY A 4 48.43 -10.98 -18.01
C GLY A 4 47.20 -10.80 -17.13
N ASN A 5 46.11 -10.27 -17.68
CA ASN A 5 44.82 -10.24 -17.00
C ASN A 5 44.42 -11.67 -16.57
N PRO A 6 43.89 -11.89 -15.36
CA PRO A 6 43.51 -13.22 -14.92
C PRO A 6 42.39 -13.77 -15.83
N ALA A 7 42.73 -14.76 -16.66
CA ALA A 7 41.78 -15.47 -17.50
C ALA A 7 41.43 -16.80 -16.83
N GLY A 8 40.13 -17.12 -16.79
CA GLY A 8 39.65 -18.38 -16.21
C GLY A 8 38.14 -18.42 -16.04
N LYS A 9 37.58 -19.63 -15.95
CA LYS A 9 36.14 -19.86 -15.76
C LYS A 9 35.62 -19.18 -14.47
N LEU A 10 36.43 -19.17 -13.42
CA LEU A 10 36.15 -18.47 -12.16
C LEU A 10 36.08 -16.95 -12.33
N TYR A 11 37.07 -16.34 -12.97
CA TYR A 11 37.08 -14.90 -13.23
C TYR A 11 35.91 -14.46 -14.12
N SER A 12 35.59 -15.26 -15.13
CA SER A 12 34.44 -15.02 -16.01
C SER A 12 33.11 -15.09 -15.25
N LYS A 13 32.94 -16.07 -14.35
CA LYS A 13 31.76 -16.16 -13.46
C LYS A 13 31.67 -14.95 -12.53
N TYR A 14 32.78 -14.53 -11.91
CA TYR A 14 32.83 -13.35 -11.05
C TYR A 14 32.45 -12.08 -11.82
N ARG A 15 33.08 -11.83 -12.97
CA ARG A 15 32.79 -10.66 -13.82
C ARG A 15 31.34 -10.63 -14.29
N ASN A 16 30.78 -11.77 -14.69
CA ASN A 16 29.39 -11.87 -15.11
C ASN A 16 28.39 -11.67 -13.96
N ARG A 17 28.68 -12.23 -12.78
CA ARG A 17 27.91 -12.00 -11.55
C ARG A 17 27.94 -10.53 -11.17
N ARG A 18 29.11 -9.91 -11.18
CA ARG A 18 29.31 -8.49 -10.83
C ARG A 18 28.63 -7.56 -11.85
N SER A 19 28.68 -7.87 -13.14
CA SER A 19 27.94 -7.13 -14.18
C SER A 19 26.41 -7.26 -14.01
N ARG A 20 25.91 -8.45 -13.66
CA ARG A 20 24.47 -8.65 -13.35
C ARG A 20 24.04 -7.90 -12.09
N ILE A 21 24.85 -7.88 -11.04
CA ILE A 21 24.61 -7.10 -9.83
C ILE A 21 24.62 -5.61 -10.16
N MET A 22 25.57 -5.12 -10.96
CA MET A 22 25.64 -3.71 -11.38
C MET A 22 24.48 -3.32 -12.31
N LYS A 23 23.99 -4.22 -13.19
CA LYS A 23 22.78 -3.97 -13.99
C LYS A 23 21.51 -3.98 -13.15
N LYS A 24 21.40 -4.88 -12.15
CA LYS A 24 20.32 -4.83 -11.15
C LYS A 24 20.39 -3.55 -10.33
N LYS A 25 21.58 -3.12 -9.91
CA LYS A 25 21.82 -1.85 -9.21
C LYS A 25 21.44 -0.67 -10.11
N LYS A 26 21.86 -0.64 -11.37
CA LYS A 26 21.49 0.44 -12.31
C LYS A 26 19.99 0.50 -12.63
N ARG A 27 19.28 -0.65 -12.72
CA ARG A 27 17.80 -0.69 -12.82
C ARG A 27 17.07 -0.38 -11.51
N SER A 28 17.76 -0.43 -10.37
CA SER A 28 17.22 -0.03 -9.06
C SER A 28 17.72 1.33 -8.60
N VAL A 29 18.66 1.96 -9.29
CA VAL A 29 19.21 3.30 -8.98
C VAL A 29 18.44 4.41 -9.69
N GLU A 30 17.48 4.08 -10.54
CA GLU A 30 16.37 4.99 -10.85
C GLU A 30 15.30 4.99 -9.75
N LEU A 31 15.47 4.15 -8.71
CA LEU A 31 14.75 4.25 -7.45
C LEU A 31 15.61 5.03 -6.45
N VAL A 32 14.99 6.09 -5.94
CA VAL A 32 15.30 6.86 -4.73
C VAL A 32 16.47 6.33 -3.90
N ILE A 33 17.50 7.16 -3.77
CA ILE A 33 18.61 7.00 -2.83
C ILE A 33 18.03 6.92 -1.43
N PHE A 34 17.90 5.72 -0.87
CA PHE A 34 17.82 5.54 0.57
C PHE A 34 19.25 5.39 1.06
N GLU A 35 19.73 6.40 1.79
CA GLU A 35 20.87 6.24 2.68
C GLU A 35 20.60 5.03 3.59
N GLU A 36 21.66 4.31 3.93
CA GLU A 36 21.59 3.17 4.85
C GLU A 36 21.26 3.75 6.23
N ASP A 37 19.97 3.96 6.50
CA ASP A 37 19.50 4.60 7.73
C ASP A 37 19.94 3.74 8.92
N ASP A 38 20.82 4.30 9.75
CA ASP A 38 21.19 3.75 11.04
C ASP A 38 19.91 3.53 11.87
N ALA A 39 19.68 2.30 12.33
CA ALA A 39 18.49 1.93 13.06
C ALA A 39 18.28 2.80 14.31
N ASP A 40 19.35 3.30 14.90
CA ASP A 40 19.28 4.18 16.08
C ASP A 40 18.84 5.61 15.71
N ILE A 41 19.20 6.07 14.51
CA ILE A 41 18.70 7.34 13.96
C ILE A 41 17.19 7.26 13.67
N CYS A 42 16.71 6.16 13.07
CA CYS A 42 15.27 5.96 12.84
C CYS A 42 14.47 5.97 14.15
N LYS A 43 14.98 5.31 15.21
CA LYS A 43 14.35 5.32 16.54
C LYS A 43 14.33 6.73 17.14
N ALA A 44 15.41 7.49 17.00
CA ALA A 44 15.47 8.88 17.45
C ALA A 44 14.41 9.75 16.74
N TYR A 45 14.26 9.62 15.42
CA TYR A 45 13.20 10.32 14.69
C TYR A 45 11.79 9.92 15.13
N LYS A 46 11.53 8.62 15.38
CA LYS A 46 10.23 8.16 15.93
C LYS A 46 9.93 8.81 17.28
N LEU A 47 10.93 8.93 18.16
CA LEU A 47 10.77 9.60 19.45
C LEU A 47 10.52 11.11 19.29
N THR A 48 11.19 11.77 18.35
CA THR A 48 10.93 13.18 18.04
C THR A 48 9.51 13.38 17.49
N LEU A 49 9.05 12.48 16.61
CA LEU A 49 7.71 12.52 16.04
C LEU A 49 6.60 12.29 17.08
N SER A 50 6.86 11.54 18.16
CA SER A 50 5.86 11.36 19.22
C SER A 50 5.69 12.60 20.09
N ARG A 51 6.73 13.44 20.17
CA ARG A 51 6.69 14.75 20.84
C ARG A 51 6.02 15.80 19.93
N THR A 52 5.70 16.94 20.51
CA THR A 52 5.20 18.09 19.75
C THR A 52 6.32 18.60 18.84
N CYS A 53 6.05 18.71 17.54
CA CYS A 53 6.96 19.27 16.54
C CYS A 53 6.15 20.31 15.78
N ASP A 54 6.58 21.57 15.85
CA ASP A 54 5.78 22.70 15.36
C ASP A 54 5.92 22.91 13.85
N ASP A 55 6.97 22.35 13.23
CA ASP A 55 7.18 22.42 11.78
C ASP A 55 6.73 21.14 11.07
N TRP A 56 5.75 21.28 10.17
CA TRP A 56 5.19 20.15 9.43
C TRP A 56 6.14 19.62 8.36
N GLU A 57 7.01 20.45 7.77
CA GLU A 57 7.98 19.96 6.79
C GLU A 57 8.96 18.98 7.43
N SER A 58 9.50 19.36 8.61
CA SER A 58 10.33 18.50 9.43
C SER A 58 9.63 17.19 9.79
N VAL A 59 8.33 17.24 10.11
CA VAL A 59 7.52 16.04 10.34
C VAL A 59 7.51 15.14 9.11
N ARG A 60 7.27 15.69 7.90
CA ARG A 60 7.25 14.90 6.65
C ARG A 60 8.60 14.24 6.36
N ASP A 61 9.69 14.95 6.56
CA ASP A 61 11.02 14.41 6.29
C ASP A 61 11.41 13.32 7.30
N MET A 62 11.13 13.53 8.59
CA MET A 62 11.28 12.47 9.60
C MET A 62 10.34 11.29 9.33
N TRP A 63 9.15 11.55 8.80
CA TRP A 63 8.19 10.51 8.42
C TRP A 63 8.76 9.60 7.34
N LYS A 64 9.34 10.16 6.27
CA LYS A 64 10.00 9.39 5.20
C LYS A 64 11.11 8.50 5.75
N LYS A 65 11.97 9.06 6.61
CA LYS A 65 13.11 8.35 7.25
C LYS A 65 12.69 7.26 8.22
N THR A 66 11.46 7.30 8.71
CA THR A 66 10.91 6.31 9.66
C THR A 66 10.00 5.27 8.99
N TYR A 67 9.91 5.27 7.65
CA TYR A 67 9.03 4.36 6.92
C TYR A 67 9.26 2.88 7.26
N LYS A 68 10.52 2.42 7.30
CA LYS A 68 10.83 1.00 7.56
C LYS A 68 10.34 0.53 8.92
N ILE A 69 10.67 1.27 9.99
CA ILE A 69 10.23 0.93 11.35
C ILE A 69 8.71 1.05 11.49
N ARG A 70 8.07 1.96 10.75
CA ARG A 70 6.62 2.07 10.73
C ARG A 70 5.98 0.87 10.04
N GLN A 71 6.54 0.36 8.94
CA GLN A 71 6.07 -0.87 8.29
C GLN A 71 6.19 -2.09 9.22
N GLU A 72 7.30 -2.18 9.98
CA GLU A 72 7.47 -3.22 11.00
C GLU A 72 6.39 -3.10 12.08
N ASP A 73 6.16 -1.90 12.62
CA ASP A 73 5.14 -1.64 13.63
C ASP A 73 3.72 -1.94 13.14
N VAL A 74 3.39 -1.65 11.87
CA VAL A 74 2.08 -1.98 11.28
C VAL A 74 1.80 -3.49 11.40
N THR A 75 2.83 -4.32 11.24
CA THR A 75 2.70 -5.77 11.34
C THR A 75 2.79 -6.28 12.79
N ALA A 76 3.61 -5.64 13.62
CA ALA A 76 3.92 -6.09 14.98
C ALA A 76 2.89 -5.63 16.02
N LEU A 77 2.30 -4.45 15.85
CA LEU A 77 1.38 -3.86 16.82
C LEU A 77 -0.09 -4.15 16.47
N ASN A 78 -0.96 -4.10 17.48
CA ASN A 78 -2.39 -3.99 17.23
C ASN A 78 -2.75 -2.53 16.85
N ASN A 79 -3.95 -2.33 16.32
CA ASN A 79 -4.39 -1.02 15.83
C ASN A 79 -4.30 0.08 16.89
N SER A 80 -4.72 -0.19 18.14
CA SER A 80 -4.71 0.83 19.20
C SER A 80 -3.29 1.27 19.54
N ASP A 81 -2.39 0.30 19.71
CA ASP A 81 -1.00 0.59 20.09
C ASP A 81 -0.23 1.21 18.93
N PHE A 82 -0.55 0.85 17.68
CA PHE A 82 -0.01 1.50 16.50
C PHE A 82 -0.36 2.99 16.45
N PHE A 83 -1.64 3.36 16.63
CA PHE A 83 -2.05 4.78 16.60
C PHE A 83 -1.52 5.57 17.79
N LYS A 84 -1.29 4.94 18.95
CA LYS A 84 -0.59 5.57 20.08
C LYS A 84 0.88 5.81 19.77
N ALA A 85 1.57 4.84 19.18
CA ALA A 85 2.98 4.94 18.81
C ALA A 85 3.21 5.98 17.68
N TRP A 86 2.25 6.12 16.78
CA TRP A 86 2.27 7.02 15.63
C TRP A 86 1.18 8.10 15.75
N ASN A 87 1.17 8.82 16.86
CA ASN A 87 0.14 9.81 17.22
C ASN A 87 -0.07 10.94 16.18
N LYS A 88 0.87 11.15 15.26
CA LYS A 88 0.75 12.11 14.15
C LYS A 88 -0.39 11.78 13.18
N PHE A 89 -0.92 10.56 13.20
CA PHE A 89 -2.15 10.22 12.49
C PHE A 89 -3.40 10.95 13.02
N SER A 90 -3.36 11.52 14.23
CA SER A 90 -4.44 12.36 14.76
C SER A 90 -4.36 13.83 14.35
N HIS A 91 -3.30 14.22 13.62
CA HIS A 91 -3.12 15.60 13.17
C HIS A 91 -4.00 15.91 11.94
N ALA A 92 -4.44 17.17 11.79
CA ALA A 92 -5.31 17.58 10.68
C ALA A 92 -4.70 17.33 9.29
N LYS A 93 -3.36 17.34 9.20
CA LYS A 93 -2.60 17.06 7.96
C LYS A 93 -2.15 15.60 7.81
N ALA A 94 -2.66 14.68 8.64
CA ALA A 94 -2.24 13.28 8.62
C ALA A 94 -2.42 12.59 7.25
N TYR A 95 -3.33 13.08 6.40
CA TYR A 95 -3.49 12.57 5.04
C TYR A 95 -2.18 12.68 4.23
N GLU A 96 -1.38 13.73 4.43
CA GLU A 96 -0.09 13.88 3.73
C GLU A 96 0.90 12.79 4.14
N LEU A 97 0.80 12.28 5.36
CA LEU A 97 1.64 11.18 5.85
C LEU A 97 1.24 9.84 5.23
N ILE A 98 -0.06 9.66 4.98
CA ILE A 98 -0.60 8.50 4.26
C ILE A 98 -0.15 8.54 2.80
N ASP A 99 -0.19 9.72 2.17
CA ASP A 99 0.29 9.90 0.79
C ASP A 99 1.78 9.57 0.67
N ILE A 100 2.61 10.04 1.61
CA ILE A 100 4.03 9.69 1.67
C ILE A 100 4.23 8.17 1.75
N ASP A 101 3.54 7.49 2.67
CA ASP A 101 3.67 6.05 2.83
C ASP A 101 3.19 5.28 1.59
N PHE A 102 2.11 5.75 0.95
CA PHE A 102 1.62 5.17 -0.29
C PHE A 102 2.62 5.33 -1.43
N ASP A 103 3.22 6.50 -1.60
CA ASP A 103 4.23 6.76 -2.64
C ASP A 103 5.51 5.96 -2.41
N LEU A 104 5.91 5.77 -1.15
CA LEU A 104 7.05 4.91 -0.80
C LEU A 104 6.76 3.43 -1.09
N MET A 105 5.54 2.97 -0.83
CA MET A 105 5.13 1.59 -1.10
C MET A 105 4.90 1.32 -2.59
N TYR A 106 4.35 2.31 -3.30
CA TYR A 106 3.95 2.20 -4.70
C TYR A 106 4.40 3.42 -5.52
N PRO A 107 5.72 3.53 -5.80
CA PRO A 107 6.27 4.69 -6.50
C PRO A 107 5.59 4.96 -7.84
N GLY A 108 5.17 6.21 -8.04
CA GLY A 108 4.53 6.68 -9.27
C GLY A 108 3.09 6.21 -9.46
N LYS A 109 2.46 5.56 -8.48
CA LYS A 109 1.08 5.05 -8.61
C LYS A 109 0.00 5.91 -7.95
N GLY A 110 0.34 7.03 -7.30
CA GLY A 110 -0.63 7.88 -6.59
C GLY A 110 -1.90 8.21 -7.38
N PHE A 111 -1.73 8.58 -8.66
CA PHE A 111 -2.85 8.96 -9.54
C PHE A 111 -3.32 7.83 -10.47
N HIS A 112 -2.88 6.59 -10.28
CA HIS A 112 -3.25 5.48 -11.18
C HIS A 112 -4.74 5.17 -11.15
N LEU A 113 -5.38 5.24 -9.97
CA LEU A 113 -6.81 5.01 -9.86
C LEU A 113 -7.60 6.10 -10.59
N LEU A 114 -7.20 7.37 -10.41
CA LEU A 114 -7.85 8.52 -11.03
C LEU A 114 -7.68 8.51 -12.56
N SER A 115 -6.46 8.24 -13.04
CA SER A 115 -6.19 8.19 -14.49
C SER A 115 -6.91 7.04 -15.21
N LYS A 116 -7.26 5.97 -14.49
CA LYS A 116 -8.01 4.81 -15.01
C LYS A 116 -9.41 4.70 -14.42
N TRP A 117 -9.94 5.81 -13.88
CA TRP A 117 -11.19 5.78 -13.14
C TRP A 117 -12.35 5.25 -13.96
N GLN A 118 -12.45 5.65 -15.23
CA GLN A 118 -13.52 5.23 -16.14
C GLN A 118 -13.53 3.70 -16.34
N GLU A 119 -12.37 3.09 -16.57
CA GLU A 119 -12.22 1.63 -16.73
C GLU A 119 -12.50 0.91 -15.41
N PHE A 120 -11.98 1.44 -14.30
CA PHE A 120 -12.18 0.89 -12.97
C PHE A 120 -13.67 0.87 -12.60
N ARG A 121 -14.36 2.00 -12.83
CA ARG A 121 -15.78 2.18 -12.55
C ARG A 121 -16.64 1.11 -13.23
N GLN A 122 -16.35 0.82 -14.50
CA GLN A 122 -17.11 -0.18 -15.25
C GLN A 122 -16.94 -1.58 -14.66
N LYS A 123 -15.71 -1.94 -14.28
CA LYS A 123 -15.40 -3.25 -13.67
C LYS A 123 -15.98 -3.39 -12.27
N ILE A 124 -15.84 -2.35 -11.44
CA ILE A 124 -16.29 -2.41 -10.05
C ILE A 124 -17.81 -2.39 -9.97
N MET A 125 -18.51 -1.72 -10.89
CA MET A 125 -19.97 -1.75 -10.94
C MET A 125 -20.51 -3.17 -11.14
N CYS A 126 -19.95 -3.93 -12.10
CA CYS A 126 -20.32 -5.33 -12.28
C CYS A 126 -20.07 -6.14 -10.99
N TYR A 127 -18.94 -5.91 -10.33
CA TYR A 127 -18.62 -6.59 -9.08
C TYR A 127 -19.56 -6.20 -7.93
N CYS A 128 -19.95 -4.93 -7.84
CA CYS A 128 -20.91 -4.43 -6.84
C CYS A 128 -22.27 -5.10 -6.99
N GLU A 129 -22.75 -5.32 -8.22
CA GLU A 129 -24.02 -5.99 -8.49
C GLU A 129 -24.04 -7.42 -7.95
N ASP A 130 -22.93 -8.13 -8.08
CA ASP A 130 -22.82 -9.53 -7.67
C ASP A 130 -22.54 -9.71 -6.16
N ASN A 131 -21.91 -8.73 -5.50
CA ASN A 131 -21.37 -8.88 -4.15
C ASN A 131 -22.03 -8.00 -3.08
N ILE A 132 -22.82 -6.99 -3.46
CA ILE A 132 -23.53 -6.15 -2.50
C ILE A 132 -24.80 -6.86 -2.03
N ILE A 133 -24.77 -7.28 -0.77
CA ILE A 133 -25.92 -7.92 -0.11
C ILE A 133 -26.82 -6.87 0.58
N ASN A 134 -26.23 -5.78 1.08
CA ASN A 134 -26.94 -4.76 1.86
C ASN A 134 -27.98 -4.00 1.02
N GLU A 135 -29.24 -4.01 1.46
CA GLU A 135 -30.37 -3.33 0.80
C GLU A 135 -30.12 -1.83 0.59
N HIS A 136 -29.49 -1.13 1.54
CA HIS A 136 -29.14 0.29 1.37
C HIS A 136 -28.16 0.49 0.21
N CYS A 137 -27.15 -0.36 0.11
CA CYS A 137 -26.16 -0.29 -0.95
C CYS A 137 -26.75 -0.72 -2.31
N LYS A 138 -27.72 -1.65 -2.34
CA LYS A 138 -28.49 -1.98 -3.55
C LYS A 138 -29.34 -0.81 -4.03
N ALA A 139 -30.00 -0.11 -3.11
CA ALA A 139 -30.78 1.09 -3.44
C ALA A 139 -29.87 2.19 -4.03
N GLN A 140 -28.69 2.40 -3.45
CA GLN A 140 -27.68 3.31 -4.01
C GLN A 140 -27.18 2.86 -5.39
N LEU A 141 -27.01 1.55 -5.62
CA LEU A 141 -26.61 1.03 -6.93
C LEU A 141 -27.68 1.24 -8.01
N LEU A 142 -28.96 1.13 -7.65
CA LEU A 142 -30.07 1.45 -8.54
C LEU A 142 -30.09 2.95 -8.89
N LEU A 143 -29.82 3.82 -7.91
CA LEU A 143 -29.67 5.26 -8.14
C LEU A 143 -28.52 5.57 -9.11
N VAL A 144 -27.39 4.88 -9.00
CA VAL A 144 -26.26 5.03 -9.94
C VAL A 144 -26.66 4.67 -11.37
N LYS A 145 -27.43 3.59 -11.55
CA LYS A 145 -27.92 3.15 -12.88
C LYS A 145 -28.82 4.21 -13.52
N ASN A 146 -29.68 4.84 -12.73
CA ASN A 146 -30.67 5.81 -13.21
C ASN A 146 -30.18 7.26 -13.23
N CYS A 147 -29.05 7.56 -12.58
CA CYS A 147 -28.49 8.90 -12.57
C CYS A 147 -27.98 9.28 -13.98
N THR A 148 -28.08 10.55 -14.37
CA THR A 148 -27.50 11.07 -15.62
C THR A 148 -26.20 11.83 -15.37
N ASN A 149 -26.02 12.38 -14.16
CA ASN A 149 -24.85 13.15 -13.77
C ASN A 149 -23.67 12.21 -13.44
N ILE A 150 -22.53 12.43 -14.11
CA ILE A 150 -21.33 11.60 -13.98
C ILE A 150 -20.67 11.78 -12.60
N ASP A 151 -20.56 13.01 -12.10
CA ASP A 151 -19.94 13.30 -10.80
C ASP A 151 -20.72 12.66 -9.65
N ALA A 152 -22.05 12.71 -9.73
CA ALA A 152 -22.92 12.04 -8.77
C ALA A 152 -22.74 10.51 -8.81
N LYS A 153 -22.60 9.91 -9.99
CA LYS A 153 -22.28 8.48 -10.12
C LYS A 153 -20.94 8.15 -9.50
N ASP A 154 -19.90 8.92 -9.82
CA ASP A 154 -18.54 8.68 -9.36
C ASP A 154 -18.47 8.79 -7.83
N PHE A 155 -19.16 9.77 -7.25
CA PHE A 155 -19.30 9.91 -5.80
C PHE A 155 -19.98 8.68 -5.17
N ILE A 156 -21.16 8.29 -5.67
CA ILE A 156 -21.88 7.14 -5.09
C ILE A 156 -21.06 5.86 -5.22
N ILE A 157 -20.40 5.64 -6.37
CA ILE A 157 -19.54 4.47 -6.58
C ILE A 157 -18.36 4.48 -5.61
N ALA A 158 -17.71 5.63 -5.40
CA ALA A 158 -16.64 5.77 -4.41
C ALA A 158 -17.14 5.44 -2.99
N THR A 159 -18.37 5.84 -2.62
CA THR A 159 -18.94 5.47 -1.32
C THR A 159 -19.24 3.96 -1.21
N LEU A 160 -19.70 3.35 -2.30
CA LEU A 160 -19.99 1.90 -2.36
C LEU A 160 -18.74 1.04 -2.26
N LEU A 161 -17.55 1.57 -2.59
CA LEU A 161 -16.28 0.84 -2.39
C LEU A 161 -16.11 0.38 -0.94
N ASN A 162 -16.57 1.17 0.04
CA ASN A 162 -16.48 0.78 1.46
C ASN A 162 -17.30 -0.47 1.79
N ALA A 163 -18.37 -0.75 1.04
CA ALA A 163 -19.21 -1.92 1.24
C ALA A 163 -18.62 -3.18 0.58
N VAL A 164 -17.75 -2.99 -0.41
CA VAL A 164 -17.30 -4.02 -1.34
C VAL A 164 -15.84 -4.42 -1.07
N LEU A 165 -15.02 -3.48 -0.62
CA LEU A 165 -13.67 -3.74 -0.16
C LEU A 165 -13.75 -4.42 1.21
N PRO A 166 -13.32 -5.68 1.35
CA PRO A 166 -13.43 -6.38 2.61
C PRO A 166 -12.57 -5.69 3.65
N SER A 167 -13.10 -5.50 4.87
CA SER A 167 -12.30 -5.05 6.00
C SER A 167 -11.20 -6.08 6.25
N SER A 168 -9.95 -5.69 6.00
CA SER A 168 -8.76 -6.51 6.23
C SER A 168 -8.59 -6.92 7.69
N ALA A 169 -9.32 -6.29 8.62
CA ALA A 169 -9.31 -6.60 10.05
C ALA A 169 -9.91 -7.97 10.41
N ARG A 170 -10.74 -8.58 9.53
CA ARG A 170 -11.39 -9.88 9.81
C ARG A 170 -10.57 -11.11 9.42
N PHE A 171 -9.34 -10.93 8.93
CA PHE A 171 -8.51 -12.04 8.43
C PHE A 171 -7.24 -12.25 9.25
N LYS A 172 -7.31 -12.05 10.57
CA LYS A 172 -6.38 -12.71 11.49
C LYS A 172 -7.06 -13.96 12.02
N ASN A 173 -6.85 -15.07 11.33
CA ASN A 173 -6.61 -16.37 11.95
C ASN A 173 -5.82 -17.24 10.96
N GLU A 174 -4.90 -17.98 11.55
CA GLU A 174 -3.84 -18.78 10.96
C GLU A 174 -4.37 -19.76 9.89
N ASP A 175 -3.62 -19.91 8.80
CA ASP A 175 -3.67 -21.04 7.85
C ASP A 175 -5.05 -21.65 7.52
N GLU A 176 -6.06 -20.84 7.19
CA GLU A 176 -7.26 -21.35 6.52
C GLU A 176 -7.14 -21.22 5.00
N ASN A 177 -6.84 -22.38 4.42
CA ASN A 177 -6.81 -22.75 3.02
C ASN A 177 -7.64 -21.84 2.08
N VAL A 178 -7.02 -21.44 0.96
CA VAL A 178 -7.71 -20.81 -0.19
C VAL A 178 -8.90 -21.66 -0.69
N GLN A 179 -8.92 -22.96 -0.38
CA GLN A 179 -10.07 -23.83 -0.62
C GLN A 179 -11.26 -23.62 0.33
N GLU A 180 -11.05 -23.29 1.61
CA GLU A 180 -12.15 -22.93 2.52
C GLU A 180 -12.77 -21.58 2.16
N ARG A 181 -11.98 -20.64 1.62
CA ARG A 181 -12.50 -19.41 1.02
C ARG A 181 -13.51 -19.73 -0.07
N LEU A 182 -13.18 -20.61 -1.02
CA LEU A 182 -14.12 -21.01 -2.07
C LEU A 182 -15.32 -21.74 -1.45
N GLN A 183 -15.11 -22.71 -0.56
CA GLN A 183 -16.19 -23.49 0.04
C GLN A 183 -17.14 -22.68 0.93
N TYR A 184 -16.69 -21.63 1.62
CA TYR A 184 -17.56 -20.74 2.41
C TYR A 184 -18.48 -19.92 1.49
N TRP A 185 -17.95 -19.40 0.38
CA TRP A 185 -18.75 -18.73 -0.65
C TRP A 185 -19.69 -19.71 -1.38
N THR A 186 -19.31 -20.98 -1.57
CA THR A 186 -20.19 -22.00 -2.17
C THR A 186 -21.28 -22.47 -1.21
N ARG A 187 -20.99 -22.72 0.07
CA ARG A 187 -21.98 -23.16 1.07
C ARG A 187 -23.06 -22.10 1.34
N ARG A 188 -22.69 -20.81 1.35
CA ARG A 188 -23.66 -19.72 1.49
C ARG A 188 -24.56 -19.50 0.27
N ARG A 189 -24.21 -20.04 -0.90
CA ARG A 189 -25.00 -19.92 -2.14
C ARG A 189 -26.08 -21.01 -2.25
N VAL A 190 -26.03 -22.05 -1.43
CA VAL A 190 -26.93 -23.22 -1.50
C VAL A 190 -28.02 -23.19 -0.41
N SER A 191 -28.02 -22.19 0.48
CA SER A 191 -28.98 -22.05 1.57
C SER A 191 -29.91 -20.84 1.45
N GLY A 192 -30.05 -20.28 0.24
CA GLY A 192 -31.00 -19.21 -0.10
C GLY A 192 -31.83 -19.58 -1.31
#